data_AF-A0A1G1CQY9-F1
#
_entry.id   AF-A0A1G1CQY9-F1
#
_cell.length_a   1.000
_cell.length_b   1.000
_cell.length_c   1.000
_cell.angle_alpha   90.00
_cell.angle_beta   90.00
_cell.angle_gamma   90.00
#
_symmetry.space_group_name_H-M   'P 1'
#
loop_
_entity.id
_entity.type
_entity.pdbx_description
1 polymer ?
#
loop_
_entity_poly.entity_id
_entity_poly.type
_entity_poly.pdbx_seq_one_letter_code
_entity_poly.pdbx_strand_id
1 'polypeptide(L)'
;MFQLKRDILYHPIRGRVVYDAIVAALSYALVEGLIFVAGHVPPHPHEWFIYAGLIVGINFGFGVYGRYKVSSTMTKTALLSASVILASVTLLILDIPAWQLTATSLYTVLLLVLPRWFLSVSRGQLLSSGAFQLIHDNDPILVVGGGGYIGTHVVEQLLKTNNRVRVFDTFYYGKQVFDEIKSKNLEIVKGDVTDVYILTKALSNIRAVVHLAGIVGDPAAALDDELTRHLNIVTTRMVKESVKGLGIPRLIFSSSCSVYGAADHKVNENSVLNPVSLYAQTKIDAEQEILQDTYDLFHPTVLRFATVFGHSRRMRFDLVANLFTAQAYQNGLVTVKGSGQWRPFIHVSDIARAIVMTLHAPLEKVSRQVFNVGDDRLNTTIGKLAETVKTVVKKSQYGKLVKVTINDEVDDPRNYHVSFDKIQKTLGFRAETTLKTGISEMYQHFLNGDYQKPFTDPLYSNLEMTKLIRKEFHSDAYRKTHFSLLAK
;
A
#
# COMPACT_ATOMS: atom_id res chain seq x y z
N MET A 1 25.04 7.16 -15.79
CA MET A 1 24.76 8.37 -14.98
C MET A 1 23.27 8.57 -14.68
N PHE A 2 22.36 8.48 -15.65
CA PHE A 2 20.90 8.59 -15.43
C PHE A 2 20.33 7.47 -14.52
N GLN A 3 20.78 6.23 -14.72
CA GLN A 3 20.40 5.07 -13.91
C GLN A 3 20.91 5.18 -12.46
N LEU A 4 22.14 5.66 -12.27
CA LEU A 4 22.72 5.94 -10.94
C LEU A 4 21.96 7.08 -10.23
N LYS A 5 21.61 8.16 -10.96
CA LYS A 5 20.80 9.27 -10.42
C LYS A 5 19.41 8.79 -10.02
N ARG A 6 18.81 7.88 -10.80
CA ARG A 6 17.53 7.22 -10.48
C ARG A 6 17.68 6.31 -9.26
N ASP A 7 18.73 5.51 -9.17
CA ASP A 7 18.97 4.63 -8.02
C ASP A 7 19.25 5.42 -6.73
N ILE A 8 19.87 6.60 -6.83
CA ILE A 8 20.08 7.53 -5.71
C ILE A 8 18.76 8.21 -5.27
N LEU A 9 17.92 8.62 -6.22
CA LEU A 9 16.65 9.30 -5.96
C LEU A 9 15.53 8.36 -5.47
N TYR A 10 15.47 7.14 -5.99
CA TYR A 10 14.39 6.19 -5.72
C TYR A 10 14.77 5.05 -4.77
N HIS A 11 16.07 4.90 -4.44
CA HIS A 11 16.54 3.95 -3.43
C HIS A 11 17.22 4.73 -2.28
N PRO A 12 16.45 5.25 -1.31
CA PRO A 12 16.93 6.22 -0.32
C PRO A 12 18.11 5.71 0.53
N ILE A 13 18.27 4.39 0.63
CA ILE A 13 19.40 3.77 1.32
C ILE A 13 20.71 3.90 0.51
N ARG A 14 20.68 3.66 -0.81
CA ARG A 14 21.88 3.71 -1.67
C ARG A 14 22.31 5.16 -1.94
N GLY A 15 21.35 6.05 -2.14
CA GLY A 15 21.63 7.48 -2.29
C GLY A 15 22.31 8.11 -1.08
N ARG A 16 21.90 7.71 0.13
CA ARG A 16 22.53 8.16 1.38
C ARG A 16 23.93 7.58 1.54
N VAL A 17 24.13 6.27 1.33
CA VAL A 17 25.47 5.66 1.38
C VAL A 17 26.48 6.35 0.47
N VAL A 18 26.09 6.73 -0.75
CA VAL A 18 26.96 7.45 -1.68
C VAL A 18 27.23 8.88 -1.21
N TYR A 19 26.22 9.59 -0.71
CA TYR A 19 26.37 10.95 -0.17
C TYR A 19 27.36 10.98 1.00
N ASP A 20 27.21 10.07 1.95
CA ASP A 20 28.07 10.07 3.15
C ASP A 20 29.47 9.55 2.88
N ALA A 21 29.66 8.65 1.91
CA ALA A 21 30.98 8.28 1.43
C ALA A 21 31.72 9.50 0.81
N ILE A 22 31.00 10.32 0.04
CA ILE A 22 31.55 11.56 -0.55
C ILE A 22 31.87 12.58 0.54
N VAL A 23 30.97 12.77 1.52
CA VAL A 23 31.17 13.73 2.63
C VAL A 23 32.33 13.29 3.54
N ALA A 24 32.44 11.99 3.84
CA ALA A 24 33.57 11.45 4.61
C ALA A 24 34.90 11.65 3.87
N ALA A 25 34.93 11.40 2.55
CA ALA A 25 36.12 11.62 1.72
C ALA A 25 36.52 13.11 1.67
N LEU A 26 35.56 14.02 1.51
CA LEU A 26 35.80 15.47 1.52
C LEU A 26 36.27 15.97 2.89
N SER A 27 35.70 15.45 3.98
CA SER A 27 36.10 15.80 5.35
C SER A 27 37.53 15.33 5.65
N TYR A 28 37.88 14.13 5.20
CA TYR A 28 39.25 13.60 5.30
C TYR A 28 40.23 14.47 4.50
N ALA A 29 39.89 14.82 3.25
CA ALA A 29 40.73 15.67 2.40
C ALA A 29 40.92 17.08 2.98
N LEU A 30 39.91 17.63 3.66
CA LEU A 30 40.00 18.94 4.30
C LEU A 30 40.96 18.93 5.51
N VAL A 31 40.95 17.86 6.30
CA VAL A 31 41.85 17.69 7.46
C VAL A 31 43.29 17.49 7.00
N GLU A 32 43.52 16.63 6.01
CA GLU A 32 44.81 16.48 5.34
C GLU A 32 45.31 17.82 4.80
N GLY A 33 44.43 18.58 4.12
CA GLY A 33 44.74 19.91 3.60
C GLY A 33 45.12 20.91 4.69
N LEU A 34 44.44 20.90 5.84
CA LEU A 34 44.77 21.77 6.98
C LEU A 34 46.12 21.40 7.63
N ILE A 35 46.42 20.11 7.74
CA ILE A 35 47.71 19.62 8.26
C ILE A 35 48.85 19.99 7.30
N PHE A 36 48.63 19.86 5.99
CA PHE A 36 49.64 20.12 4.96
C PHE A 36 49.89 21.63 4.75
N VAL A 37 48.84 22.46 4.73
CA VAL A 37 48.95 23.92 4.56
C VAL A 37 49.54 24.60 5.79
N ALA A 38 49.30 24.07 7.00
CA ALA A 38 49.88 24.63 8.21
C ALA A 38 51.36 24.25 8.42
N GLY A 39 51.89 23.24 7.71
CA GLY A 39 53.26 22.75 7.90
C GLY A 39 53.57 22.26 9.33
N HIS A 40 52.53 22.08 10.16
CA HIS A 40 52.64 21.77 11.57
C HIS A 40 52.14 20.34 11.79
N VAL A 41 53.08 19.44 12.05
CA VAL A 41 52.78 18.22 12.81
C VAL A 41 52.64 18.65 14.28
N PRO A 42 51.46 18.51 14.92
CA PRO A 42 51.28 18.99 16.29
C PRO A 42 52.30 18.34 17.23
N PRO A 43 53.15 19.11 17.92
CA PRO A 43 54.23 18.59 18.75
C PRO A 43 53.72 17.94 20.05
N HIS A 44 52.44 18.12 20.39
CA HIS A 44 51.87 17.65 21.64
C HIS A 44 50.63 16.76 21.44
N PRO A 45 50.56 15.59 22.11
CA PRO A 45 49.51 14.58 21.92
C PRO A 45 48.10 15.06 22.31
N HIS A 46 47.96 16.16 23.05
CA HIS A 46 46.65 16.65 23.48
C HIS A 46 45.89 17.44 22.40
N GLU A 47 46.60 18.05 21.44
CA GLU A 47 45.98 18.81 20.34
C GLU A 47 45.29 17.89 19.32
N TRP A 48 45.70 16.62 19.25
CA TRP A 48 45.06 15.59 18.43
C TRP A 48 43.62 15.26 18.87
N PHE A 49 43.30 15.40 20.16
CA PHE A 49 41.92 15.24 20.64
C PHE A 49 41.01 16.38 20.16
N ILE A 50 41.57 17.56 19.92
CA ILE A 50 40.83 18.72 19.37
C ILE A 50 40.48 18.43 17.90
N TYR A 51 41.42 17.95 17.10
CA TYR A 51 41.16 17.56 15.71
C TYR A 51 40.18 16.39 15.60
N ALA A 52 40.32 15.36 16.44
CA ALA A 52 39.35 14.26 16.51
C ALA A 52 37.95 14.77 16.91
N GLY A 53 37.86 15.68 17.88
CA GLY A 53 36.61 16.35 18.27
C GLY A 53 36.00 17.18 17.14
N LEU A 54 36.83 17.88 16.36
CA LEU A 54 36.41 18.68 15.20
C LEU A 54 35.88 17.80 14.06
N ILE A 55 36.54 16.68 13.77
CA ILE A 55 36.08 15.68 12.80
C ILE A 55 34.73 15.09 13.23
N VAL A 56 34.57 14.76 14.51
CA VAL A 56 33.31 14.24 15.05
C VAL A 56 32.22 15.31 14.99
N GLY A 57 32.53 16.55 15.35
CA GLY A 57 31.61 17.69 15.28
C GLY A 57 31.15 18.01 13.85
N ILE A 58 32.07 17.96 12.89
CA ILE A 58 31.79 18.14 11.46
C ILE A 58 30.91 16.99 10.94
N ASN A 59 31.27 15.72 11.20
CA ASN A 59 30.47 14.57 10.80
C ASN A 59 29.07 14.57 11.45
N PHE A 60 28.96 15.06 12.69
CA PHE A 60 27.68 15.24 13.38
C PHE A 60 26.84 16.34 12.73
N GLY A 61 27.43 17.52 12.45
CA GLY A 61 26.79 18.65 11.80
C GLY A 61 26.31 18.37 10.37
N PHE A 62 27.05 17.56 9.61
CA PHE A 62 26.68 17.14 8.25
C PHE A 62 25.73 15.93 8.19
N GLY A 63 25.31 15.39 9.34
CA GLY A 63 24.23 14.40 9.40
C GLY A 63 24.64 12.94 9.19
N VAL A 64 25.94 12.64 9.07
CA VAL A 64 26.48 11.27 9.03
C VAL A 64 26.08 10.48 10.29
N TYR A 65 25.93 11.16 11.43
CA TYR A 65 25.46 10.55 12.68
C TYR A 65 23.96 10.74 12.97
N GLY A 66 23.31 11.73 12.32
CA GLY A 66 21.91 12.06 12.59
C GLY A 66 20.89 11.16 11.88
N ARG A 67 21.24 10.56 10.73
CA ARG A 67 20.23 9.87 9.87
C ARG A 67 20.62 8.48 9.35
N TYR A 68 21.60 7.81 9.96
CA TYR A 68 21.96 6.41 9.70
C TYR A 68 21.26 5.42 10.62
N LYS A 69 19.95 5.25 10.45
CA LYS A 69 19.19 4.24 11.21
C LYS A 69 19.10 2.85 10.54
N VAL A 70 19.39 2.73 9.23
CA VAL A 70 18.87 1.61 8.42
C VAL A 70 19.89 0.99 7.43
N SER A 71 20.99 0.42 7.93
CA SER A 71 21.75 -0.56 7.12
C SER A 71 21.98 -1.86 7.90
N SER A 72 22.15 -2.96 7.14
CA SER A 72 22.41 -4.29 7.70
C SER A 72 23.68 -4.26 8.55
N THR A 73 23.70 -5.03 9.63
CA THR A 73 24.82 -5.10 10.57
C THR A 73 26.14 -5.39 9.85
N MET A 74 26.13 -6.20 8.79
CA MET A 74 27.32 -6.50 7.97
C MET A 74 27.86 -5.28 7.22
N THR A 75 27.01 -4.46 6.60
CA THR A 75 27.45 -3.26 5.87
C THR A 75 28.02 -2.21 6.82
N LYS A 76 27.47 -2.12 8.04
CA LYS A 76 27.96 -1.25 9.11
C LYS A 76 29.34 -1.70 9.60
N THR A 77 29.52 -3.00 9.83
CA THR A 77 30.81 -3.57 10.25
C THR A 77 31.85 -3.40 9.15
N ALA A 78 31.52 -3.64 7.88
CA ALA A 78 32.45 -3.49 6.77
C ALA A 78 32.95 -2.04 6.59
N LEU A 79 32.06 -1.05 6.66
CA LEU A 79 32.44 0.37 6.57
C LEU A 79 33.27 0.83 7.78
N LEU A 80 32.92 0.37 8.99
CA LEU A 80 33.69 0.65 10.21
C LEU A 80 35.08 0.02 10.15
N SER A 81 35.18 -1.23 9.71
CA SER A 81 36.45 -1.91 9.51
C SER A 81 37.28 -1.22 8.45
N ALA A 82 36.67 -0.79 7.34
CA ALA A 82 37.37 -0.05 6.28
C ALA A 82 37.90 1.29 6.78
N SER A 83 37.14 2.06 7.58
CA SER A 83 37.61 3.33 8.13
C SER A 83 38.73 3.13 9.15
N VAL A 84 38.67 2.07 9.97
CA VAL A 84 39.73 1.72 10.93
C VAL A 84 41.00 1.26 10.21
N ILE A 85 40.86 0.44 9.16
CA ILE A 85 42.00 -0.01 8.35
C ILE A 85 42.65 1.18 7.64
N LEU A 86 41.86 2.07 7.01
CA LEU A 86 42.37 3.23 6.30
C LEU A 86 43.12 4.18 7.26
N ALA A 87 42.53 4.47 8.42
CA ALA A 87 43.19 5.27 9.46
C ALA A 87 44.49 4.61 9.95
N SER A 88 44.49 3.28 10.15
CA SER A 88 45.68 2.55 10.60
C SER A 88 46.81 2.54 9.56
N VAL A 89 46.45 2.41 8.27
CA VAL A 89 47.42 2.45 7.14
C VAL A 89 48.02 3.84 6.99
N THR A 90 47.23 4.91 7.09
CA THR A 90 47.74 6.29 7.03
C THR A 90 48.71 6.56 8.19
N LEU A 91 48.41 6.10 9.40
CA LEU A 91 49.28 6.30 10.56
C LEU A 91 50.59 5.51 10.47
N LEU A 92 50.59 4.33 9.83
CA LEU A 92 51.81 3.55 9.54
C LEU A 92 52.71 4.24 8.50
N ILE A 93 52.13 4.92 7.51
CA ILE A 93 52.88 5.69 6.50
C ILE A 93 53.59 6.90 7.12
N LEU A 94 53.08 7.41 8.25
CA LEU A 94 53.62 8.57 8.96
C LEU A 94 54.60 8.23 10.10
N ASP A 95 55.02 6.96 10.22
CA ASP A 95 56.03 6.47 11.17
C ASP A 95 55.71 6.74 12.67
N ILE A 96 54.42 6.59 13.02
CA ILE A 96 53.88 6.90 14.36
C ILE A 96 54.06 5.71 15.33
N PRO A 97 54.46 5.92 16.61
CA PRO A 97 54.65 4.88 17.61
C PRO A 97 53.43 3.96 17.83
N ALA A 98 53.67 2.64 17.95
CA ALA A 98 52.62 1.60 18.05
C ALA A 98 51.61 1.77 19.21
N TRP A 99 52.03 2.36 20.34
CA TRP A 99 51.14 2.64 21.47
C TRP A 99 50.16 3.79 21.17
N GLN A 100 50.54 4.74 20.32
CA GLN A 100 49.68 5.84 19.89
C GLN A 100 48.63 5.34 18.88
N LEU A 101 49.02 4.40 18.02
CA LEU A 101 48.16 3.75 17.03
C LEU A 101 47.06 2.91 17.69
N THR A 102 47.41 2.20 18.76
CA THR A 102 46.45 1.43 19.57
C THR A 102 45.54 2.34 20.39
N ALA A 103 46.05 3.43 20.97
CA ALA A 103 45.24 4.38 21.73
C ALA A 103 44.24 5.16 20.86
N THR A 104 44.62 5.66 19.68
CA THR A 104 43.69 6.34 18.76
C THR A 104 42.66 5.37 18.19
N SER A 105 43.05 4.12 17.90
CA SER A 105 42.12 3.08 17.45
C SER A 105 41.10 2.73 18.53
N LEU A 106 41.54 2.51 19.78
CA LEU A 106 40.65 2.27 20.93
C LEU A 106 39.72 3.46 21.19
N TYR A 107 40.24 4.69 21.17
CA TYR A 107 39.45 5.89 21.39
C TYR A 107 38.41 6.11 20.28
N THR A 108 38.78 5.88 19.03
CA THR A 108 37.88 5.93 17.88
C THR A 108 36.79 4.86 17.97
N VAL A 109 37.15 3.62 18.33
CA VAL A 109 36.17 2.54 18.58
C VAL A 109 35.24 2.90 19.74
N LEU A 110 35.78 3.41 20.85
CA LEU A 110 34.99 3.79 22.03
C LEU A 110 34.00 4.91 21.69
N LEU A 111 34.43 5.96 20.99
CA LEU A 111 33.58 7.06 20.52
C LEU A 111 32.60 6.66 19.41
N LEU A 112 32.88 5.60 18.64
CA LEU A 112 31.95 5.07 17.63
C LEU A 112 30.92 4.12 18.26
N VAL A 113 31.29 3.38 19.30
CA VAL A 113 30.46 2.35 19.95
C VAL A 113 29.58 2.92 21.06
N LEU A 114 30.08 3.86 21.89
CA LEU A 114 29.32 4.44 23.01
C LEU A 114 28.04 5.16 22.56
N PRO A 115 28.06 6.07 21.57
CA PRO A 115 26.83 6.69 21.07
C PRO A 115 25.86 5.68 20.48
N ARG A 116 26.37 4.59 19.88
CA ARG A 116 25.53 3.49 19.33
C ARG A 116 24.89 2.65 20.43
N TRP A 117 25.60 2.39 21.52
CA TRP A 117 25.06 1.74 22.72
C TRP A 117 24.04 2.65 23.41
N PHE A 118 24.31 3.95 23.53
CA PHE A 118 23.38 4.92 24.12
C PHE A 118 22.11 5.11 23.26
N LEU A 119 22.25 5.16 21.93
CA LEU A 119 21.11 5.23 20.99
C LEU A 119 20.36 3.89 20.83
N SER A 120 20.97 2.74 21.18
CA SER A 120 20.24 1.48 21.29
C SER A 120 19.49 1.37 22.61
N VAL A 121 20.01 1.97 23.69
CA VAL A 121 19.35 2.08 25.01
C VAL A 121 18.14 3.02 24.95
N SER A 122 18.17 4.08 24.14
CA SER A 122 17.01 4.99 23.98
C SER A 122 15.78 4.33 23.31
N ARG A 123 15.94 3.22 22.58
CA ARG A 123 14.81 2.42 22.09
C ARG A 123 14.05 1.73 23.24
N GLY A 124 14.76 1.25 24.26
CA GLY A 124 14.13 0.62 25.43
C GLY A 124 13.33 1.61 26.27
N GLN A 125 13.77 2.87 26.35
CA GLN A 125 13.08 3.92 27.09
C GLN A 125 12.00 4.67 26.28
N LEU A 126 12.12 4.82 24.95
CA LEU A 126 11.02 5.33 24.10
C LEU A 126 9.85 4.36 23.98
N LEU A 127 10.08 3.06 24.17
CA LEU A 127 9.03 2.06 24.35
C LEU A 127 8.33 2.19 25.72
N SER A 128 8.97 2.84 26.70
CA SER A 128 8.45 3.01 28.07
C SER A 128 7.70 4.33 28.30
N SER A 129 7.89 5.34 27.43
CA SER A 129 7.22 6.63 27.53
C SER A 129 5.88 6.66 26.81
N GLY A 130 4.96 5.74 27.15
CA GLY A 130 3.49 5.84 26.99
C GLY A 130 2.86 6.21 25.63
N ALA A 131 3.65 6.49 24.59
CA ALA A 131 3.22 7.08 23.33
C ALA A 131 3.05 6.03 22.21
N PHE A 132 3.55 4.81 22.43
CA PHE A 132 3.34 3.68 21.53
C PHE A 132 2.46 2.65 22.21
N GLN A 133 1.39 2.28 21.52
CA GLN A 133 0.54 1.19 21.95
C GLN A 133 1.34 -0.10 21.97
N LEU A 134 1.30 -0.85 23.08
CA LEU A 134 1.79 -2.22 23.10
C LEU A 134 0.87 -3.05 22.21
N ILE A 135 1.29 -3.27 20.96
CA ILE A 135 0.55 -4.06 19.99
C ILE A 135 0.83 -5.53 20.25
N HIS A 136 -0.23 -6.29 20.51
CA HIS A 136 -0.18 -7.73 20.69
C HIS A 136 -0.55 -8.46 19.40
N ASP A 137 -0.02 -9.67 19.21
CA ASP A 137 -0.35 -10.49 18.03
C ASP A 137 -1.84 -10.85 17.93
N ASN A 138 -2.53 -10.87 19.08
CA ASN A 138 -3.97 -11.13 19.18
C ASN A 138 -4.84 -9.85 19.08
N ASP A 139 -4.25 -8.68 18.87
CA ASP A 139 -5.02 -7.46 18.67
C ASP A 139 -5.81 -7.53 17.34
N PRO A 140 -6.97 -6.85 17.26
CA PRO A 140 -7.76 -6.85 16.04
C PRO A 140 -7.02 -6.31 14.81
N ILE A 141 -7.42 -6.82 13.65
CA ILE A 141 -7.12 -6.23 12.35
C ILE A 141 -8.26 -5.29 12.00
N LEU A 142 -7.94 -4.04 11.67
CA LEU A 142 -8.93 -3.06 11.21
C LEU A 142 -9.15 -3.19 9.71
N VAL A 143 -10.40 -3.34 9.28
CA VAL A 143 -10.80 -3.29 7.87
C VAL A 143 -11.59 -2.01 7.64
N VAL A 144 -10.94 -1.01 7.07
CA VAL A 144 -11.55 0.27 6.67
C VAL A 144 -12.27 0.04 5.34
N GLY A 145 -13.58 0.31 5.27
CA GLY A 145 -14.43 -0.11 4.14
C GLY A 145 -14.89 -1.57 4.23
N GLY A 146 -14.94 -2.14 5.44
CA GLY A 146 -15.28 -3.54 5.67
C GLY A 146 -16.71 -3.93 5.27
N GLY A 147 -17.65 -2.98 5.26
CA GLY A 147 -19.03 -3.20 4.81
C GLY A 147 -19.18 -3.22 3.27
N GLY A 148 -18.11 -2.99 2.54
CA GLY A 148 -18.10 -2.94 1.07
C GLY A 148 -18.05 -4.31 0.37
N TYR A 149 -18.03 -4.26 -0.96
CA TYR A 149 -18.03 -5.43 -1.86
C TYR A 149 -16.90 -6.42 -1.57
N ILE A 150 -15.66 -5.91 -1.45
CA ILE A 150 -14.47 -6.69 -1.10
C ILE A 150 -14.37 -6.89 0.42
N GLY A 151 -14.71 -5.85 1.19
CA GLY A 151 -14.54 -5.83 2.64
C GLY A 151 -15.25 -6.98 3.35
N THR A 152 -16.49 -7.29 2.94
CA THR A 152 -17.27 -8.39 3.53
C THR A 152 -16.59 -9.75 3.39
N HIS A 153 -15.95 -10.01 2.23
CA HIS A 153 -15.14 -11.22 2.02
C HIS A 153 -13.86 -11.23 2.85
N VAL A 154 -13.17 -10.09 2.97
CA VAL A 154 -11.96 -9.97 3.82
C VAL A 154 -12.30 -10.26 5.28
N VAL A 155 -13.37 -9.66 5.79
CA VAL A 155 -13.85 -9.87 7.16
C VAL A 155 -14.17 -11.35 7.38
N GLU A 156 -14.92 -11.98 6.47
CA GLU A 156 -15.27 -13.39 6.59
C GLU A 156 -14.03 -14.31 6.62
N GLN A 157 -13.04 -14.07 5.75
CA GLN A 157 -11.82 -14.89 5.71
C GLN A 157 -10.91 -14.69 6.94
N LEU A 158 -10.83 -13.47 7.45
CA LEU A 158 -10.10 -13.21 8.70
C LEU A 158 -10.76 -13.90 9.90
N LEU A 159 -12.09 -13.86 9.99
CA LEU A 159 -12.82 -14.57 11.04
C LEU A 159 -12.67 -16.09 10.93
N LYS A 160 -12.66 -16.66 9.71
CA LYS A 160 -12.40 -18.10 9.46
C LYS A 160 -11.02 -18.55 9.93
N THR A 161 -10.05 -17.65 9.95
CA THR A 161 -8.69 -17.89 10.45
C THR A 161 -8.52 -17.50 11.92
N ASN A 162 -9.64 -17.38 12.66
CA ASN A 162 -9.71 -17.04 14.09
C ASN A 162 -9.06 -15.70 14.47
N ASN A 163 -8.94 -14.77 13.52
CA ASN A 163 -8.49 -13.42 13.82
C ASN A 163 -9.61 -12.63 14.51
N ARG A 164 -9.21 -11.67 15.36
CA ARG A 164 -10.09 -10.57 15.79
C ARG A 164 -10.12 -9.53 14.68
N VAL A 165 -11.31 -9.07 14.33
CA VAL A 165 -11.55 -8.16 13.21
C VAL A 165 -12.38 -7.00 13.70
N ARG A 166 -11.91 -5.79 13.45
CA ARG A 166 -12.69 -4.56 13.62
C ARG A 166 -13.04 -4.02 12.24
N VAL A 167 -14.31 -3.78 12.00
CA VAL A 167 -14.79 -3.10 10.79
C VAL A 167 -14.96 -1.63 11.07
N PHE A 168 -14.48 -0.78 10.16
CA PHE A 168 -14.74 0.65 10.17
C PHE A 168 -15.32 1.10 8.84
N ASP A 169 -16.58 1.54 8.84
CA ASP A 169 -17.33 1.85 7.62
C ASP A 169 -18.46 2.85 7.91
N THR A 170 -18.84 3.67 6.92
CA THR A 170 -20.00 4.57 7.02
C THR A 170 -21.32 3.81 6.84
N PHE A 171 -21.27 2.62 6.23
CA PHE A 171 -22.40 1.77 5.88
C PHE A 171 -23.39 2.42 4.91
N TYR A 172 -22.89 3.21 3.95
CA TYR A 172 -23.71 3.77 2.87
C TYR A 172 -24.52 2.73 2.09
N TYR A 173 -24.03 1.48 2.03
CA TYR A 173 -24.69 0.36 1.37
C TYR A 173 -25.47 -0.56 2.32
N GLY A 174 -25.61 -0.18 3.58
CA GLY A 174 -26.29 -0.96 4.61
C GLY A 174 -25.34 -1.82 5.46
N LYS A 175 -25.64 -1.89 6.76
CA LYS A 175 -24.89 -2.71 7.74
C LYS A 175 -25.34 -4.17 7.79
N GLN A 176 -26.45 -4.48 7.13
CA GLN A 176 -27.11 -5.80 7.15
C GLN A 176 -26.23 -6.91 6.58
N VAL A 177 -25.17 -6.55 5.83
CA VAL A 177 -24.15 -7.46 5.32
C VAL A 177 -23.43 -8.26 6.41
N PHE A 178 -23.60 -7.90 7.68
CA PHE A 178 -23.04 -8.60 8.83
C PHE A 178 -24.09 -9.27 9.73
N ASP A 179 -25.39 -9.18 9.44
CA ASP A 179 -26.45 -9.67 10.34
C ASP A 179 -26.36 -11.20 10.57
N GLU A 180 -25.86 -11.94 9.59
CA GLU A 180 -25.66 -13.40 9.67
C GLU A 180 -24.35 -13.80 10.36
N ILE A 181 -23.43 -12.86 10.59
CA ILE A 181 -22.12 -13.16 11.17
C ILE A 181 -22.18 -13.12 12.69
N LYS A 182 -22.39 -14.29 13.30
CA LYS A 182 -22.36 -14.48 14.76
C LYS A 182 -20.95 -14.85 15.22
N SER A 183 -20.07 -13.87 15.37
CA SER A 183 -18.71 -14.08 15.88
C SER A 183 -18.36 -13.11 17.00
N LYS A 184 -17.87 -13.63 18.13
CA LYS A 184 -17.31 -12.82 19.22
C LYS A 184 -16.03 -12.09 18.85
N ASN A 185 -15.41 -12.48 17.74
CA ASN A 185 -14.18 -11.88 17.23
C ASN A 185 -14.44 -10.70 16.27
N LEU A 186 -15.71 -10.39 15.97
CA LEU A 186 -16.10 -9.28 15.10
C LEU A 186 -16.56 -8.08 15.93
N GLU A 187 -15.92 -6.94 15.72
CA GLU A 187 -16.33 -5.64 16.23
C GLU A 187 -16.72 -4.73 15.05
N ILE A 188 -17.86 -4.06 15.14
CA ILE A 188 -18.33 -3.13 14.09
C ILE A 188 -18.33 -1.71 14.64
N VAL A 189 -17.59 -0.83 13.99
CA VAL A 189 -17.52 0.60 14.28
C VAL A 189 -18.06 1.36 13.08
N LYS A 190 -19.22 2.01 13.25
CA LYS A 190 -19.74 2.94 12.24
C LYS A 190 -19.02 4.27 12.36
N GLY A 191 -18.49 4.79 11.26
CA GLY A 191 -17.95 6.14 11.19
C GLY A 191 -17.30 6.46 9.85
N ASP A 192 -16.94 7.73 9.70
CA ASP A 192 -16.30 8.26 8.50
C ASP A 192 -14.79 8.41 8.73
N VAL A 193 -13.98 8.07 7.72
CA VAL A 193 -12.51 8.21 7.78
C VAL A 193 -12.09 9.68 7.91
N THR A 194 -12.92 10.60 7.44
CA THR A 194 -12.69 12.05 7.57
C THR A 194 -12.91 12.57 8.99
N ASP A 195 -13.57 11.79 9.88
CA ASP A 195 -13.63 12.08 11.31
C ASP A 195 -12.39 11.51 12.01
N VAL A 196 -11.41 12.37 12.29
CA VAL A 196 -10.15 11.99 12.95
C VAL A 196 -10.38 11.38 14.33
N TYR A 197 -11.38 11.86 15.09
CA TYR A 197 -11.64 11.37 16.43
C TYR A 197 -12.13 9.92 16.38
N ILE A 198 -13.13 9.64 15.53
CA ILE A 198 -13.65 8.28 15.37
C ILE A 198 -12.61 7.36 14.72
N LEU A 199 -11.86 7.85 13.71
CA LEU A 199 -10.77 7.10 13.09
C LEU A 199 -9.72 6.69 14.13
N THR A 200 -9.29 7.61 15.00
CA THR A 200 -8.30 7.31 16.04
C THR A 200 -8.84 6.29 17.04
N LYS A 201 -10.13 6.38 17.41
CA LYS A 201 -10.79 5.38 18.26
C LYS A 201 -10.83 4.01 17.58
N ALA A 202 -11.16 3.96 16.29
CA ALA A 202 -11.18 2.71 15.52
C ALA A 202 -9.78 2.08 15.37
N LEU A 203 -8.71 2.90 15.38
CA LEU A 203 -7.32 2.45 15.32
C LEU A 203 -6.73 2.02 16.67
N SER A 204 -7.45 2.20 17.78
CA SER A 204 -6.95 1.83 19.11
C SER A 204 -6.85 0.32 19.30
N ASN A 205 -5.69 -0.18 19.71
CA ASN A 205 -5.34 -1.58 19.94
C ASN A 205 -5.51 -2.38 18.63
N ILE A 206 -4.94 -1.87 17.54
CA ILE A 206 -4.97 -2.52 16.24
C ILE A 206 -3.56 -2.96 15.86
N ARG A 207 -3.40 -4.20 15.39
CA ARG A 207 -2.08 -4.71 14.93
C ARG A 207 -1.80 -4.49 13.45
N ALA A 208 -2.85 -4.32 12.65
CA ALA A 208 -2.73 -4.10 11.22
C ALA A 208 -4.00 -3.47 10.64
N VAL A 209 -3.84 -2.73 9.55
CA VAL A 209 -4.95 -2.08 8.83
C VAL A 209 -5.02 -2.58 7.39
N VAL A 210 -6.24 -2.88 6.95
CA VAL A 210 -6.59 -3.09 5.54
C VAL A 210 -7.46 -1.92 5.10
N HIS A 211 -6.95 -1.07 4.22
CA HIS A 211 -7.65 0.12 3.74
C HIS A 211 -8.31 -0.13 2.37
N LEU A 212 -9.63 -0.33 2.40
CA LEU A 212 -10.47 -0.61 1.23
C LEU A 212 -11.41 0.55 0.87
N ALA A 213 -11.55 1.54 1.75
CA ALA A 213 -12.48 2.64 1.55
C ALA A 213 -12.00 3.61 0.45
N GLY A 214 -12.96 4.09 -0.33
CA GLY A 214 -12.76 5.06 -1.41
C GLY A 214 -13.88 4.97 -2.45
N ILE A 215 -14.01 6.00 -3.28
CA ILE A 215 -14.86 5.97 -4.46
C ILE A 215 -14.19 5.13 -5.53
N VAL A 216 -14.89 4.08 -5.98
CA VAL A 216 -14.38 3.09 -6.92
C VAL A 216 -15.23 3.04 -8.18
N GLY A 217 -14.55 3.09 -9.32
CA GLY A 217 -15.14 2.97 -10.65
C GLY A 217 -15.15 4.30 -11.38
N ASP A 218 -14.72 4.28 -12.64
CA ASP A 218 -14.47 5.48 -13.45
C ASP A 218 -15.69 6.39 -13.56
N PRO A 219 -16.92 5.89 -13.82
CA PRO A 219 -18.12 6.75 -13.84
C PRO A 219 -18.41 7.41 -12.49
N ALA A 220 -18.24 6.67 -11.39
CA ALA A 220 -18.54 7.17 -10.04
C ALA A 220 -17.53 8.24 -9.62
N ALA A 221 -16.24 8.02 -9.89
CA ALA A 221 -15.18 8.96 -9.61
C ALA A 221 -15.29 10.24 -10.46
N ALA A 222 -15.71 10.14 -11.71
CA ALA A 222 -15.84 11.29 -12.61
C ALA A 222 -16.99 12.24 -12.25
N LEU A 223 -17.89 11.87 -11.33
CA LEU A 223 -19.03 12.71 -10.94
C LEU A 223 -18.64 14.01 -10.26
N ASP A 224 -17.52 14.00 -9.52
CA ASP A 224 -17.07 15.11 -8.69
C ASP A 224 -15.59 14.91 -8.32
N ASP A 225 -14.72 15.80 -8.84
CA ASP A 225 -13.27 15.73 -8.64
C ASP A 225 -12.86 16.01 -7.20
N GLU A 226 -13.47 17.02 -6.56
CA GLU A 226 -13.17 17.42 -5.19
C GLU A 226 -13.51 16.28 -4.22
N LEU A 227 -14.73 15.75 -4.32
CA LEU A 227 -15.19 14.62 -3.51
C LEU A 227 -14.26 13.41 -3.69
N THR A 228 -13.95 13.05 -4.93
CA THR A 228 -13.15 11.85 -5.23
C THR A 228 -11.73 11.99 -4.72
N ARG A 229 -11.08 13.14 -4.93
CA ARG A 229 -9.73 13.38 -4.40
C ARG A 229 -9.72 13.39 -2.88
N HIS A 230 -10.74 13.99 -2.26
CA HIS A 230 -10.87 13.99 -0.82
C HIS A 230 -10.99 12.55 -0.28
N LEU A 231 -11.93 11.76 -0.80
CA LEU A 231 -12.21 10.40 -0.32
C LEU A 231 -11.20 9.33 -0.76
N ASN A 232 -10.38 9.57 -1.79
CA ASN A 232 -9.37 8.61 -2.24
C ASN A 232 -7.94 8.97 -1.84
N ILE A 233 -7.59 10.25 -1.75
CA ILE A 233 -6.22 10.72 -1.47
C ILE A 233 -6.11 11.26 -0.05
N VAL A 234 -6.95 12.23 0.32
CA VAL A 234 -6.85 12.90 1.63
C VAL A 234 -7.15 11.93 2.76
N THR A 235 -8.25 11.16 2.68
CA THR A 235 -8.58 10.10 3.66
C THR A 235 -7.49 9.04 3.74
N THR A 236 -6.90 8.63 2.62
CA THR A 236 -5.79 7.68 2.59
C THR A 236 -4.57 8.23 3.33
N ARG A 237 -4.26 9.52 3.15
CA ARG A 237 -3.23 10.20 3.93
C ARG A 237 -3.58 10.24 5.42
N MET A 238 -4.83 10.54 5.79
CA MET A 238 -5.27 10.55 7.19
C MET A 238 -5.11 9.17 7.84
N VAL A 239 -5.51 8.09 7.16
CA VAL A 239 -5.29 6.71 7.63
C VAL A 239 -3.80 6.44 7.78
N LYS A 240 -2.99 6.75 6.76
CA LYS A 240 -1.53 6.56 6.79
C LYS A 240 -0.89 7.27 7.99
N GLU A 241 -1.15 8.56 8.18
CA GLU A 241 -0.55 9.33 9.27
C GLU A 241 -1.05 8.87 10.65
N SER A 242 -2.32 8.47 10.78
CA SER A 242 -2.86 7.95 12.04
C SER A 242 -2.27 6.59 12.41
N VAL A 243 -2.16 5.68 11.43
CA VAL A 243 -1.51 4.37 11.58
C VAL A 243 -0.08 4.51 12.05
N LYS A 244 0.68 5.44 11.44
CA LYS A 244 2.06 5.74 11.85
C LYS A 244 2.12 6.37 13.24
N GLY A 245 1.27 7.34 13.52
CA GLY A 245 1.24 8.04 14.81
C GLY A 245 0.97 7.10 15.98
N LEU A 246 0.21 6.03 15.75
CA LEU A 246 -0.08 4.98 16.73
C LEU A 246 0.92 3.82 16.70
N GLY A 247 1.91 3.85 15.79
CA GLY A 247 2.92 2.81 15.65
C GLY A 247 2.41 1.48 15.11
N ILE A 248 1.28 1.48 14.39
CA ILE A 248 0.72 0.27 13.80
C ILE A 248 1.60 -0.17 12.62
N PRO A 249 2.16 -1.39 12.65
CA PRO A 249 3.26 -1.72 11.77
C PRO A 249 2.84 -2.04 10.34
N ARG A 250 1.62 -2.54 10.12
CA ARG A 250 1.17 -3.05 8.81
C ARG A 250 -0.02 -2.26 8.28
N LEU A 251 0.12 -1.76 7.06
CA LEU A 251 -0.97 -1.17 6.28
C LEU A 251 -1.06 -1.84 4.91
N ILE A 252 -2.16 -2.51 4.60
CA ILE A 252 -2.46 -2.98 3.25
C ILE A 252 -3.37 -1.97 2.58
N PHE A 253 -2.98 -1.46 1.43
CA PHE A 253 -3.75 -0.51 0.65
C PHE A 253 -4.29 -1.14 -0.63
N SER A 254 -5.57 -0.90 -0.90
CA SER A 254 -6.22 -1.32 -2.14
C SER A 254 -5.99 -0.32 -3.28
N SER A 255 -5.18 -0.72 -4.25
CA SER A 255 -5.04 -0.03 -5.53
C SER A 255 -5.70 -0.86 -6.65
N SER A 256 -5.43 -0.51 -7.90
CA SER A 256 -6.12 -1.05 -9.08
C SER A 256 -5.17 -1.23 -10.25
N CYS A 257 -5.37 -2.25 -11.09
CA CYS A 257 -4.67 -2.34 -12.38
C CYS A 257 -5.11 -1.26 -13.38
N SER A 258 -6.19 -0.51 -13.10
CA SER A 258 -6.60 0.63 -13.94
C SER A 258 -5.56 1.75 -14.03
N VAL A 259 -4.57 1.77 -13.11
CA VAL A 259 -3.43 2.72 -13.15
C VAL A 259 -2.57 2.57 -14.40
N TYR A 260 -2.63 1.42 -15.08
CA TYR A 260 -1.96 1.20 -16.36
C TYR A 260 -2.71 1.80 -17.56
N GLY A 261 -3.99 2.13 -17.38
CA GLY A 261 -4.88 2.72 -18.39
C GLY A 261 -4.92 1.97 -19.71
N ALA A 262 -4.34 2.55 -20.77
CA ALA A 262 -4.24 1.91 -22.08
C ALA A 262 -2.79 1.49 -22.37
N ALA A 263 -2.60 0.20 -22.65
CA ALA A 263 -1.35 -0.42 -23.01
C ALA A 263 -1.56 -1.46 -24.12
N ASP A 264 -0.65 -1.48 -25.09
CA ASP A 264 -0.62 -2.41 -26.22
C ASP A 264 0.20 -3.68 -25.95
N HIS A 265 0.88 -3.75 -24.80
CA HIS A 265 1.72 -4.85 -24.37
C HIS A 265 1.35 -5.31 -22.95
N LYS A 266 1.90 -6.46 -22.53
CA LYS A 266 1.71 -6.98 -21.18
C LYS A 266 2.44 -6.10 -20.16
N VAL A 267 1.70 -5.52 -19.22
CA VAL A 267 2.24 -4.63 -18.18
C VAL A 267 2.51 -5.38 -16.87
N ASN A 268 3.47 -4.88 -16.08
CA ASN A 268 3.81 -5.40 -14.75
C ASN A 268 4.05 -4.24 -13.77
N GLU A 269 4.43 -4.51 -12.52
CA GLU A 269 4.60 -3.50 -11.47
C GLU A 269 5.68 -2.45 -11.77
N ASN A 270 6.61 -2.74 -12.69
CA ASN A 270 7.66 -1.83 -13.14
C ASN A 270 7.29 -1.06 -14.43
N SER A 271 6.16 -1.38 -15.06
CA SER A 271 5.67 -0.67 -16.24
C SER A 271 5.28 0.78 -15.89
N VAL A 272 5.39 1.66 -16.88
CA VAL A 272 4.94 3.05 -16.76
C VAL A 272 3.44 3.08 -16.48
N LEU A 273 3.03 3.94 -15.56
CA LEU A 273 1.61 4.17 -15.24
C LEU A 273 1.06 5.21 -16.23
N ASN A 274 -0.13 4.95 -16.77
CA ASN A 274 -0.75 5.78 -17.80
C ASN A 274 -2.25 5.94 -17.50
N PRO A 275 -2.63 6.68 -16.46
CA PRO A 275 -4.02 6.78 -16.03
C PRO A 275 -4.87 7.48 -17.11
N VAL A 276 -6.01 6.87 -17.45
CA VAL A 276 -6.99 7.41 -18.43
C VAL A 276 -8.29 7.87 -17.75
N SER A 277 -8.31 7.93 -16.43
CA SER A 277 -9.46 8.37 -15.64
C SER A 277 -9.03 8.99 -14.32
N LEU A 278 -9.90 9.83 -13.75
CA LEU A 278 -9.70 10.41 -12.42
C LEU A 278 -9.54 9.32 -11.35
N TYR A 279 -10.33 8.24 -11.44
CA TYR A 279 -10.18 7.10 -10.54
C TYR A 279 -8.76 6.53 -10.57
N ALA A 280 -8.23 6.24 -11.76
CA ALA A 280 -6.88 5.73 -11.92
C ALA A 280 -5.82 6.71 -11.39
N GLN A 281 -5.97 8.01 -11.66
CA GLN A 281 -5.07 9.04 -11.14
C GLN A 281 -5.08 9.07 -9.61
N THR A 282 -6.26 9.09 -8.98
CA THR A 282 -6.34 9.13 -7.50
C THR A 282 -5.72 7.90 -6.84
N LYS A 283 -5.75 6.73 -7.48
CA LYS A 283 -5.04 5.54 -6.99
C LYS A 283 -3.53 5.70 -7.08
N ILE A 284 -3.00 6.27 -8.16
CA ILE A 284 -1.57 6.57 -8.29
C ILE A 284 -1.13 7.58 -7.22
N ASP A 285 -1.89 8.66 -7.04
CA ASP A 285 -1.59 9.69 -6.04
C ASP A 285 -1.60 9.09 -4.62
N ALA A 286 -2.56 8.21 -4.32
CA ALA A 286 -2.63 7.50 -3.04
C ALA A 286 -1.48 6.48 -2.84
N GLU A 287 -1.06 5.77 -3.91
CA GLU A 287 0.13 4.91 -3.86
C GLU A 287 1.39 5.71 -3.51
N GLN A 288 1.58 6.87 -4.15
CA GLN A 288 2.69 7.78 -3.87
C GLN A 288 2.63 8.29 -2.44
N GLU A 289 1.45 8.70 -1.97
CA GLU A 289 1.24 9.16 -0.59
C GLU A 289 1.67 8.12 0.44
N ILE A 290 1.36 6.85 0.20
CA ILE A 290 1.69 5.74 1.11
C ILE A 290 3.18 5.37 1.02
N LEU A 291 3.74 5.34 -0.18
CA LEU A 291 5.09 4.83 -0.42
C LEU A 291 6.19 5.90 -0.26
N GLN A 292 5.87 7.19 -0.25
CA GLN A 292 6.88 8.25 -0.11
C GLN A 292 7.54 8.32 1.27
N ASP A 293 6.89 7.82 2.30
CA ASP A 293 7.38 7.91 3.67
C ASP A 293 8.58 6.99 3.93
N THR A 294 9.44 7.29 4.90
CA THR A 294 10.64 6.48 5.25
C THR A 294 10.63 5.96 6.68
N TYR A 295 9.46 5.87 7.32
CA TYR A 295 9.33 5.39 8.70
C TYR A 295 9.63 3.89 8.84
N ASP A 296 10.54 3.54 9.76
CA ASP A 296 11.14 2.19 9.86
C ASP A 296 10.18 1.10 10.35
N LEU A 297 9.19 1.47 11.18
CA LEU A 297 8.22 0.51 11.73
C LEU A 297 6.93 0.46 10.91
N PHE A 298 6.82 1.26 9.84
CA PHE A 298 5.63 1.33 8.99
C PHE A 298 5.91 0.56 7.71
N HIS A 299 5.20 -0.55 7.55
CA HIS A 299 5.37 -1.51 6.48
C HIS A 299 4.11 -1.53 5.61
N PRO A 300 3.91 -0.52 4.74
CA PRO A 300 2.79 -0.50 3.84
C PRO A 300 2.98 -1.53 2.71
N THR A 301 1.89 -2.12 2.23
CA THR A 301 1.88 -2.94 1.02
C THR A 301 0.74 -2.48 0.12
N VAL A 302 1.03 -2.22 -1.15
CA VAL A 302 0.06 -1.79 -2.15
C VAL A 302 -0.35 -2.99 -2.99
N LEU A 303 -1.65 -3.21 -3.13
CA LEU A 303 -2.21 -4.28 -3.92
C LEU A 303 -3.03 -3.72 -5.09
N ARG A 304 -2.54 -3.82 -6.32
CA ARG A 304 -3.23 -3.41 -7.55
C ARG A 304 -4.17 -4.51 -8.01
N PHE A 305 -5.44 -4.38 -7.70
CA PHE A 305 -6.43 -5.42 -8.03
C PHE A 305 -6.75 -5.46 -9.52
N ALA A 306 -6.82 -6.67 -10.08
CA ALA A 306 -7.48 -6.94 -11.35
C ALA A 306 -8.99 -6.61 -11.28
N THR A 307 -9.68 -6.68 -12.42
CA THR A 307 -11.12 -6.40 -12.50
C THR A 307 -11.91 -7.43 -11.70
N VAL A 308 -12.43 -7.00 -10.56
CA VAL A 308 -13.08 -7.89 -9.59
C VAL A 308 -14.48 -8.31 -10.09
N PHE A 309 -14.88 -9.55 -9.85
CA PHE A 309 -16.22 -10.08 -10.13
C PHE A 309 -16.64 -11.14 -9.08
N GLY A 310 -17.89 -11.60 -9.11
CA GLY A 310 -18.39 -12.67 -8.22
C GLY A 310 -19.44 -12.22 -7.21
N HIS A 311 -20.04 -13.18 -6.51
CA HIS A 311 -21.07 -12.87 -5.52
C HIS A 311 -20.49 -12.17 -4.26
N SER A 312 -21.27 -11.27 -3.65
CA SER A 312 -20.96 -10.65 -2.36
C SER A 312 -22.25 -10.20 -1.66
N ARG A 313 -22.23 -10.22 -0.32
CA ARG A 313 -23.35 -9.70 0.51
C ARG A 313 -23.66 -8.24 0.21
N ARG A 314 -22.63 -7.44 -0.08
CA ARG A 314 -22.78 -6.11 -0.71
C ARG A 314 -22.61 -6.28 -2.20
N MET A 315 -23.68 -6.56 -2.95
CA MET A 315 -23.54 -6.86 -4.38
C MET A 315 -23.24 -5.61 -5.23
N ARG A 316 -22.51 -5.81 -6.34
CA ARG A 316 -22.17 -4.78 -7.33
C ARG A 316 -22.47 -5.27 -8.74
N PHE A 317 -23.56 -4.81 -9.33
CA PHE A 317 -23.90 -5.13 -10.73
C PHE A 317 -23.40 -4.09 -11.72
N ASP A 318 -22.70 -3.05 -11.25
CA ASP A 318 -22.00 -2.06 -12.07
C ASP A 318 -20.61 -2.51 -12.57
N LEU A 319 -20.18 -3.72 -12.20
CA LEU A 319 -18.94 -4.36 -12.67
C LEU A 319 -19.22 -5.25 -13.89
N VAL A 320 -18.41 -5.18 -14.94
CA VAL A 320 -18.73 -5.74 -16.27
C VAL A 320 -19.15 -7.22 -16.27
N ALA A 321 -18.44 -8.09 -15.55
CA ALA A 321 -18.79 -9.52 -15.47
C ALA A 321 -20.10 -9.77 -14.69
N ASN A 322 -20.31 -9.00 -13.62
CA ASN A 322 -21.53 -9.07 -12.80
C ASN A 322 -22.72 -8.51 -13.59
N LEU A 323 -22.52 -7.39 -14.30
CA LEU A 323 -23.50 -6.75 -15.18
C LEU A 323 -23.94 -7.70 -16.29
N PHE A 324 -22.99 -8.31 -17.01
CA PHE A 324 -23.31 -9.25 -18.09
C PHE A 324 -24.08 -10.46 -17.57
N THR A 325 -23.69 -10.99 -16.40
CA THR A 325 -24.40 -12.12 -15.78
C THR A 325 -25.85 -11.74 -15.44
N ALA A 326 -26.05 -10.56 -14.84
CA ALA A 326 -27.37 -10.04 -14.50
C ALA A 326 -28.23 -9.76 -15.75
N GLN A 327 -27.66 -9.13 -16.78
CA GLN A 327 -28.32 -8.87 -18.06
C GLN A 327 -28.71 -10.18 -18.78
N ALA A 328 -27.81 -11.17 -18.82
CA ALA A 328 -28.11 -12.47 -19.40
C ALA A 328 -29.28 -13.14 -18.69
N TYR A 329 -29.29 -13.15 -17.35
CA TYR A 329 -30.35 -13.77 -16.59
C TYR A 329 -31.68 -13.01 -16.66
N GLN A 330 -31.69 -11.71 -16.39
CA GLN A 330 -32.93 -10.95 -16.29
C GLN A 330 -33.51 -10.55 -17.66
N ASN A 331 -32.66 -10.20 -18.62
CA ASN A 331 -33.08 -9.64 -19.91
C ASN A 331 -32.95 -10.64 -21.07
N GLY A 332 -32.08 -11.66 -20.95
CA GLY A 332 -31.77 -12.57 -22.06
C GLY A 332 -30.92 -11.93 -23.17
N LEU A 333 -30.32 -10.77 -22.90
CA LEU A 333 -29.49 -10.03 -23.84
C LEU A 333 -28.30 -9.42 -23.10
N VAL A 334 -27.10 -9.67 -23.59
CA VAL A 334 -25.86 -9.03 -23.15
C VAL A 334 -25.40 -8.06 -24.23
N THR A 335 -25.22 -6.79 -23.86
CA THR A 335 -24.71 -5.76 -24.76
C THR A 335 -23.24 -5.51 -24.46
N VAL A 336 -22.38 -5.80 -25.43
CA VAL A 336 -20.92 -5.69 -25.31
C VAL A 336 -20.47 -4.41 -25.97
N LYS A 337 -19.82 -3.54 -25.19
CA LYS A 337 -19.06 -2.39 -25.68
C LYS A 337 -17.56 -2.71 -25.61
N GLY A 338 -16.79 -2.32 -26.63
CA GLY A 338 -15.35 -2.57 -26.66
C GLY A 338 -14.98 -4.06 -26.59
N SER A 339 -15.61 -4.90 -27.43
CA SER A 339 -15.45 -6.36 -27.40
C SER A 339 -13.99 -6.85 -27.46
N GLY A 340 -13.11 -6.12 -28.15
CA GLY A 340 -11.68 -6.43 -28.28
C GLY A 340 -10.80 -5.99 -27.09
N GLN A 341 -11.34 -5.25 -26.12
CA GLN A 341 -10.55 -4.71 -25.01
C GLN A 341 -10.15 -5.79 -24.00
N TRP A 342 -8.89 -5.78 -23.61
CA TRP A 342 -8.33 -6.67 -22.61
C TRP A 342 -8.56 -6.16 -21.20
N ARG A 343 -8.94 -7.09 -20.30
CA ARG A 343 -8.97 -6.88 -18.85
C ARG A 343 -8.47 -8.15 -18.15
N PRO A 344 -7.70 -8.02 -17.07
CA PRO A 344 -7.53 -9.10 -16.12
C PRO A 344 -8.78 -9.19 -15.23
N PHE A 345 -9.23 -10.42 -14.95
CA PHE A 345 -10.33 -10.66 -14.03
C PHE A 345 -9.87 -11.45 -12.81
N ILE A 346 -10.56 -11.27 -11.69
CA ILE A 346 -10.32 -12.04 -10.46
C ILE A 346 -11.58 -12.08 -9.61
N HIS A 347 -11.85 -13.22 -8.99
CA HIS A 347 -12.99 -13.36 -8.12
C HIS A 347 -12.81 -12.59 -6.81
N VAL A 348 -13.87 -12.02 -6.26
CA VAL A 348 -13.83 -11.22 -5.04
C VAL A 348 -13.32 -12.00 -3.83
N SER A 349 -13.63 -13.29 -3.73
CA SER A 349 -13.09 -14.16 -2.67
C SER A 349 -11.58 -14.39 -2.83
N ASP A 350 -11.07 -14.47 -4.06
CA ASP A 350 -9.64 -14.61 -4.34
C ASP A 350 -8.86 -13.33 -4.02
N ILE A 351 -9.47 -12.15 -4.25
CA ILE A 351 -8.90 -10.87 -3.79
C ILE A 351 -8.79 -10.84 -2.26
N ALA A 352 -9.86 -11.23 -1.55
CA ALA A 352 -9.82 -11.30 -0.09
C ALA A 352 -8.72 -12.25 0.40
N ARG A 353 -8.54 -13.39 -0.27
CA ARG A 353 -7.47 -14.34 0.06
C ARG A 353 -6.09 -13.76 -0.18
N ALA A 354 -5.88 -13.03 -1.28
CA ALA A 354 -4.61 -12.34 -1.51
C ALA A 354 -4.29 -11.31 -0.43
N ILE A 355 -5.30 -10.56 0.05
CA ILE A 355 -5.15 -9.59 1.15
C ILE A 355 -4.74 -10.32 2.43
N VAL A 356 -5.46 -11.39 2.81
CA VAL A 356 -5.16 -12.17 4.02
C VAL A 356 -3.77 -12.82 3.94
N MET A 357 -3.40 -13.39 2.78
CA MET A 357 -2.06 -13.93 2.54
C MET A 357 -0.98 -12.86 2.69
N THR A 358 -1.20 -11.66 2.14
CA THR A 358 -0.26 -10.52 2.26
C THR A 358 -0.11 -10.08 3.72
N LEU A 359 -1.20 -10.08 4.48
CA LEU A 359 -1.22 -9.69 5.88
C LEU A 359 -0.37 -10.62 6.75
N HIS A 360 -0.46 -11.92 6.51
CA HIS A 360 0.27 -12.95 7.24
C HIS A 360 1.68 -13.21 6.68
N ALA A 361 2.03 -12.63 5.52
CA ALA A 361 3.34 -12.82 4.94
C ALA A 361 4.45 -12.15 5.77
N PRO A 362 5.68 -12.71 5.74
CA PRO A 362 6.84 -12.09 6.36
C PRO A 362 7.10 -10.67 5.83
N LEU A 363 7.45 -9.73 6.72
CA LEU A 363 7.58 -8.30 6.39
C LEU A 363 8.60 -8.05 5.29
N GLU A 364 9.71 -8.78 5.28
CA GLU A 364 10.77 -8.68 4.29
C GLU A 364 10.30 -8.94 2.86
N LYS A 365 9.18 -9.68 2.69
CA LYS A 365 8.59 -9.97 1.38
C LYS A 365 7.59 -8.93 0.91
N VAL A 366 6.91 -8.24 1.83
CA VAL A 366 5.74 -7.40 1.50
C VAL A 366 5.90 -5.92 1.85
N SER A 367 6.83 -5.59 2.74
CA SER A 367 7.08 -4.23 3.18
C SER A 367 7.47 -3.36 1.99
N ARG A 368 6.70 -2.30 1.77
CA ARG A 368 6.86 -1.28 0.73
C ARG A 368 6.85 -1.86 -0.68
N GLN A 369 6.17 -2.99 -0.85
CA GLN A 369 5.99 -3.61 -2.15
C GLN A 369 4.66 -3.19 -2.77
N VAL A 370 4.68 -3.09 -4.09
CA VAL A 370 3.49 -3.08 -4.95
C VAL A 370 3.34 -4.46 -5.57
N PHE A 371 2.14 -5.03 -5.55
CA PHE A 371 1.80 -6.28 -6.24
C PHE A 371 0.57 -6.10 -7.11
N ASN A 372 0.63 -6.57 -8.35
CA ASN A 372 -0.56 -6.86 -9.13
C ASN A 372 -1.23 -8.10 -8.54
N VAL A 373 -2.53 -8.03 -8.28
CA VAL A 373 -3.31 -9.11 -7.69
C VAL A 373 -4.32 -9.63 -8.69
N GLY A 374 -4.08 -10.85 -9.16
CA GLY A 374 -4.80 -11.50 -10.24
C GLY A 374 -4.12 -12.80 -10.62
N ASP A 375 -4.52 -13.36 -11.75
CA ASP A 375 -3.90 -14.56 -12.31
C ASP A 375 -3.80 -14.42 -13.83
N ASP A 376 -2.65 -14.78 -14.39
CA ASP A 376 -2.36 -14.62 -15.82
C ASP A 376 -3.40 -15.35 -16.68
N ARG A 377 -3.91 -16.49 -16.18
CA ARG A 377 -4.93 -17.33 -16.84
C ARG A 377 -6.29 -16.63 -16.97
N LEU A 378 -6.50 -15.53 -16.24
CA LEU A 378 -7.76 -14.78 -16.21
C LEU A 378 -7.67 -13.43 -16.96
N ASN A 379 -6.59 -13.17 -17.69
CA ASN A 379 -6.59 -12.12 -18.71
C ASN A 379 -7.47 -12.57 -19.88
N THR A 380 -8.48 -11.77 -20.22
CA THR A 380 -9.34 -12.05 -21.38
C THR A 380 -9.92 -10.76 -21.95
N THR A 381 -10.61 -10.86 -23.08
CA THR A 381 -11.32 -9.73 -23.68
C THR A 381 -12.76 -9.63 -23.19
N ILE A 382 -13.34 -8.44 -23.22
CA ILE A 382 -14.75 -8.23 -22.86
C ILE A 382 -15.69 -9.09 -23.73
N GLY A 383 -15.39 -9.25 -25.02
CA GLY A 383 -16.15 -10.12 -25.91
C GLY A 383 -16.09 -11.60 -25.48
N LYS A 384 -14.91 -12.10 -25.10
CA LYS A 384 -14.78 -13.48 -24.62
C LYS A 384 -15.47 -13.72 -23.28
N LEU A 385 -15.45 -12.71 -22.41
CA LEU A 385 -16.25 -12.71 -21.18
C LEU A 385 -17.75 -12.86 -21.49
N ALA A 386 -18.30 -12.09 -22.43
CA ALA A 386 -19.70 -12.17 -22.81
C ALA A 386 -20.10 -13.56 -23.34
N GLU A 387 -19.26 -14.17 -24.18
CA GLU A 387 -19.47 -15.55 -24.65
C GLU A 387 -19.42 -16.58 -23.51
N THR A 388 -18.54 -16.35 -22.52
CA THR A 388 -18.49 -17.19 -21.31
C THR A 388 -19.79 -17.08 -20.51
N VAL A 389 -20.31 -15.87 -20.32
CA VAL A 389 -21.60 -15.62 -19.65
C VAL A 389 -22.75 -16.32 -20.39
N LYS A 390 -22.84 -16.15 -21.71
CA LYS A 390 -23.85 -16.81 -22.54
C LYS A 390 -23.81 -18.33 -22.41
N THR A 391 -22.61 -18.91 -22.37
CA THR A 391 -22.41 -20.36 -22.21
C THR A 391 -22.87 -20.87 -20.84
N VAL A 392 -22.71 -20.08 -19.79
CA VAL A 392 -23.10 -20.45 -18.41
C VAL A 392 -24.59 -20.26 -18.18
N VAL A 393 -25.14 -19.08 -18.48
CA VAL A 393 -26.54 -18.75 -18.16
C VAL A 393 -27.50 -19.45 -19.11
N LYS A 394 -27.16 -19.59 -20.41
CA LYS A 394 -27.93 -20.20 -21.52
C LYS A 394 -29.34 -19.64 -21.76
N LYS A 395 -30.18 -19.60 -20.73
CA LYS A 395 -31.56 -19.11 -20.74
C LYS A 395 -31.76 -18.02 -19.68
N SER A 396 -32.55 -17.00 -20.03
CA SER A 396 -33.02 -16.00 -19.08
C SER A 396 -34.03 -16.58 -18.08
N GLN A 397 -34.42 -15.78 -17.08
CA GLN A 397 -35.49 -16.07 -16.13
C GLN A 397 -36.84 -16.37 -16.80
N TYR A 398 -37.03 -15.92 -18.05
CA TYR A 398 -38.22 -16.17 -18.87
C TYR A 398 -38.04 -17.35 -19.84
N GLY A 399 -36.97 -18.14 -19.71
CA GLY A 399 -36.68 -19.29 -20.57
C GLY A 399 -36.17 -18.95 -21.98
N LYS A 400 -35.93 -17.66 -22.31
CA LYS A 400 -35.43 -17.22 -23.62
C LYS A 400 -33.93 -17.47 -23.73
N LEU A 401 -33.45 -17.93 -24.89
CA LEU A 401 -32.02 -18.08 -25.14
C LEU A 401 -31.29 -16.74 -25.05
N VAL A 402 -30.16 -16.73 -24.34
CA VAL A 402 -29.33 -15.54 -24.16
C VAL A 402 -28.66 -15.17 -25.48
N LYS A 403 -28.83 -13.90 -25.90
CA LYS A 403 -28.15 -13.31 -27.05
C LYS A 403 -27.02 -12.40 -26.59
N VAL A 404 -25.98 -12.29 -27.41
CA VAL A 404 -24.88 -11.33 -27.24
C VAL A 404 -24.91 -10.41 -28.45
N THR A 405 -24.94 -9.12 -28.21
CA THR A 405 -24.86 -8.08 -29.24
C THR A 405 -23.63 -7.24 -28.99
N ILE A 406 -22.83 -7.03 -30.03
CA ILE A 406 -21.65 -6.18 -29.98
C ILE A 406 -22.05 -4.79 -30.48
N ASN A 407 -21.70 -3.77 -29.71
CA ASN A 407 -21.71 -2.38 -30.11
C ASN A 407 -20.25 -1.93 -30.18
N ASP A 408 -19.85 -1.40 -31.34
CA ASP A 408 -18.48 -0.95 -31.61
C ASP A 408 -18.12 0.38 -30.93
N GLU A 409 -19.08 1.03 -30.27
CA GLU A 409 -18.81 2.17 -29.40
C GLU A 409 -17.87 1.78 -28.24
N VAL A 410 -16.80 2.57 -28.08
CA VAL A 410 -15.81 2.42 -27.02
C VAL A 410 -15.86 3.65 -26.11
N ASP A 411 -16.62 3.54 -25.02
CA ASP A 411 -16.73 4.63 -24.03
C ASP A 411 -15.63 4.57 -22.95
N ASP A 412 -15.04 3.39 -22.73
CA ASP A 412 -13.99 3.15 -21.75
C ASP A 412 -12.64 3.04 -22.46
N PRO A 413 -11.72 4.01 -22.34
CA PRO A 413 -10.45 4.00 -23.08
C PRO A 413 -9.45 2.94 -22.57
N ARG A 414 -9.73 2.26 -21.45
CA ARG A 414 -8.80 1.31 -20.87
C ARG A 414 -8.62 0.09 -21.78
N ASN A 415 -7.41 -0.44 -21.82
CA ASN A 415 -7.07 -1.68 -22.51
C ASN A 415 -5.75 -2.19 -21.95
N TYR A 416 -5.75 -3.27 -21.17
CA TYR A 416 -4.53 -3.73 -20.53
C TYR A 416 -4.53 -5.23 -20.25
N HIS A 417 -3.39 -5.86 -20.54
CA HIS A 417 -3.07 -7.24 -20.21
C HIS A 417 -1.98 -7.24 -19.13
N VAL A 418 -2.17 -7.92 -18.00
CA VAL A 418 -1.31 -7.75 -16.82
C VAL A 418 -0.54 -9.03 -16.50
N SER A 419 0.72 -8.89 -16.09
CA SER A 419 1.49 -9.95 -15.42
C SER A 419 1.22 -9.94 -13.92
N PHE A 420 0.96 -11.12 -13.40
CA PHE A 420 0.82 -11.42 -11.98
C PHE A 420 1.99 -12.27 -11.45
N ASP A 421 3.12 -12.32 -12.17
CA ASP A 421 4.28 -13.15 -11.82
C ASP A 421 4.86 -12.80 -10.45
N LYS A 422 4.88 -11.51 -10.09
CA LYS A 422 5.52 -11.04 -8.86
C LYS A 422 4.82 -11.60 -7.62
N ILE A 423 3.48 -11.52 -7.56
CA ILE A 423 2.73 -12.02 -6.40
C ILE A 423 2.79 -13.56 -6.31
N GLN A 424 2.80 -14.24 -7.46
CA GLN A 424 2.93 -15.70 -7.54
C GLN A 424 4.29 -16.17 -7.02
N LYS A 425 5.39 -15.54 -7.45
CA LYS A 425 6.75 -15.90 -7.04
C LYS A 425 7.02 -15.54 -5.57
N THR A 426 6.46 -14.42 -5.10
CA THR A 426 6.77 -13.89 -3.76
C THR A 426 5.90 -14.52 -2.68
N LEU A 427 4.59 -14.66 -2.94
CA LEU A 427 3.59 -15.09 -1.97
C LEU A 427 2.96 -16.46 -2.30
N GLY A 428 3.27 -17.05 -3.47
CA GLY A 428 2.63 -18.30 -3.89
C GLY A 428 1.16 -18.14 -4.29
N PHE A 429 0.68 -16.90 -4.45
CA PHE A 429 -0.73 -16.64 -4.76
C PHE A 429 -1.10 -17.11 -6.16
N ARG A 430 -2.19 -17.86 -6.27
CA ARG A 430 -2.86 -18.28 -7.51
C ARG A 430 -4.35 -18.17 -7.31
N ALA A 431 -5.11 -17.63 -8.26
CA ALA A 431 -6.57 -17.61 -8.15
C ALA A 431 -7.13 -19.05 -8.19
N GLU A 432 -8.07 -19.33 -7.30
CA GLU A 432 -8.76 -20.63 -7.22
C GLU A 432 -10.02 -20.64 -8.08
N THR A 433 -10.66 -19.47 -8.24
CA THR A 433 -11.93 -19.35 -8.95
C THR A 433 -11.71 -18.92 -10.40
N THR A 434 -12.24 -19.70 -11.34
CA THR A 434 -12.25 -19.33 -12.76
C THR A 434 -13.40 -18.38 -13.09
N LEU A 435 -13.32 -17.67 -14.23
CA LEU A 435 -14.43 -16.88 -14.76
C LEU A 435 -15.73 -17.71 -14.86
N LYS A 436 -15.65 -18.91 -15.44
CA LYS A 436 -16.81 -19.79 -15.59
C LYS A 436 -17.42 -20.16 -14.23
N THR A 437 -16.58 -20.51 -13.25
CA THR A 437 -17.03 -20.91 -11.91
C THR A 437 -17.70 -19.74 -11.18
N GLY A 438 -17.09 -18.55 -11.16
CA GLY A 438 -17.68 -17.40 -10.46
C GLY A 438 -18.92 -16.83 -11.17
N ILE A 439 -18.99 -16.89 -12.50
CA ILE A 439 -20.24 -16.57 -13.23
C ILE A 439 -21.33 -17.59 -12.88
N SER A 440 -20.98 -18.87 -12.79
CA SER A 440 -21.92 -19.93 -12.39
C SER A 440 -22.40 -19.73 -10.96
N GLU A 441 -21.53 -19.34 -10.02
CA GLU A 441 -21.90 -18.98 -8.65
C GLU A 441 -22.95 -17.86 -8.65
N MET A 442 -22.68 -16.73 -9.31
CA MET A 442 -23.65 -15.64 -9.41
C MET A 442 -24.97 -16.07 -10.04
N TYR A 443 -24.91 -16.92 -11.06
CA TYR A 443 -26.11 -17.45 -11.70
C TYR A 443 -26.93 -18.33 -10.75
N GLN A 444 -26.30 -19.15 -9.90
CA GLN A 444 -27.02 -19.91 -8.87
C GLN A 444 -27.69 -18.99 -7.85
N HIS A 445 -27.03 -17.91 -7.42
CA HIS A 445 -27.67 -16.91 -6.54
C HIS A 445 -28.89 -16.24 -7.18
N PHE A 446 -28.87 -16.00 -8.50
CA PHE A 446 -30.05 -15.54 -9.22
C PHE A 446 -31.19 -16.58 -9.20
N LEU A 447 -30.88 -17.85 -9.43
CA LEU A 447 -31.88 -18.94 -9.41
C LEU A 447 -32.49 -19.15 -8.01
N ASN A 448 -31.70 -18.96 -6.96
CA ASN A 448 -32.15 -19.09 -5.58
C ASN A 448 -32.98 -17.89 -5.09
N GLY A 449 -33.03 -16.79 -5.86
CA GLY A 449 -33.75 -15.58 -5.46
C GLY A 449 -33.02 -14.73 -4.43
N ASP A 450 -31.71 -14.89 -4.29
CA ASP A 450 -30.91 -14.16 -3.30
C ASP A 450 -30.84 -12.65 -3.61
N TYR A 451 -31.01 -12.28 -4.88
CA TYR A 451 -31.10 -10.89 -5.32
C TYR A 451 -32.56 -10.45 -5.43
N GLN A 452 -33.11 -9.96 -4.31
CA GLN A 452 -34.52 -9.56 -4.20
C GLN A 452 -34.89 -8.32 -5.05
N LYS A 453 -33.90 -7.50 -5.43
CA LYS A 453 -34.08 -6.26 -6.18
C LYS A 453 -33.58 -6.42 -7.62
N PRO A 454 -34.09 -5.63 -8.60
CA PRO A 454 -33.54 -5.64 -9.95
C PRO A 454 -32.06 -5.24 -9.93
N PHE A 455 -31.25 -5.75 -10.87
CA PHE A 455 -29.82 -5.45 -10.88
C PHE A 455 -29.52 -3.95 -11.11
N THR A 456 -30.49 -3.20 -11.62
CA THR A 456 -30.45 -1.75 -11.83
C THR A 456 -30.77 -0.93 -10.58
N ASP A 457 -31.15 -1.56 -9.47
CA ASP A 457 -31.42 -0.85 -8.22
C ASP A 457 -30.18 -0.04 -7.78
N PRO A 458 -30.36 1.23 -7.34
CA PRO A 458 -29.28 2.09 -6.89
C PRO A 458 -28.34 1.46 -5.84
N LEU A 459 -28.85 0.54 -5.01
CA LEU A 459 -28.06 -0.17 -3.99
C LEU A 459 -26.88 -0.96 -4.60
N TYR A 460 -27.05 -1.46 -5.82
CA TYR A 460 -26.05 -2.27 -6.53
C TYR A 460 -25.10 -1.46 -7.41
N SER A 461 -25.24 -0.13 -7.42
CA SER A 461 -24.45 0.79 -8.25
C SER A 461 -23.61 1.72 -7.38
N ASN A 462 -22.28 1.70 -7.58
CA ASN A 462 -21.44 2.72 -6.95
C ASN A 462 -21.77 4.12 -7.48
N LEU A 463 -22.08 4.25 -8.77
CA LEU A 463 -22.38 5.53 -9.39
C LEU A 463 -23.59 6.20 -8.73
N GLU A 464 -24.69 5.47 -8.56
CA GLU A 464 -25.90 6.02 -7.96
C GLU A 464 -25.70 6.37 -6.48
N MET A 465 -24.98 5.54 -5.72
CA MET A 465 -24.65 5.91 -4.34
C MET A 465 -23.71 7.11 -4.26
N THR A 466 -22.73 7.25 -5.16
CA THR A 466 -21.85 8.43 -5.16
C THR A 466 -22.65 9.71 -5.43
N LYS A 467 -23.73 9.69 -6.23
CA LYS A 467 -24.62 10.86 -6.37
C LYS A 467 -25.25 11.30 -5.05
N LEU A 468 -25.59 10.35 -4.17
CA LEU A 468 -26.14 10.63 -2.84
C LEU A 468 -25.05 11.16 -1.90
N ILE A 469 -23.90 10.48 -1.84
CA ILE A 469 -22.74 10.90 -1.04
C ILE A 469 -22.29 12.31 -1.44
N ARG A 470 -22.27 12.64 -2.73
CA ARG A 470 -21.95 13.98 -3.24
C ARG A 470 -22.84 15.06 -2.63
N LYS A 471 -24.15 14.82 -2.52
CA LYS A 471 -25.08 15.79 -1.92
C LYS A 471 -24.77 15.99 -0.43
N GLU A 472 -24.44 14.93 0.28
CA GLU A 472 -24.06 14.98 1.70
C GLU A 472 -22.73 15.72 1.89
N PHE A 473 -21.70 15.37 1.12
CA PHE A 473 -20.36 15.96 1.19
C PHE A 473 -20.37 17.49 1.05
N HIS A 474 -21.18 18.00 0.12
CA HIS A 474 -21.33 19.44 -0.11
C HIS A 474 -22.31 20.13 0.86
N SER A 475 -22.91 19.40 1.80
CA SER A 475 -23.79 19.98 2.80
C SER A 475 -23.01 20.74 3.88
N ASP A 476 -23.63 21.79 4.44
CA ASP A 476 -23.05 22.54 5.56
C ASP A 476 -22.81 21.66 6.80
N ALA A 477 -23.65 20.65 7.00
CA ALA A 477 -23.51 19.71 8.12
C ALA A 477 -22.22 18.90 8.01
N TYR A 478 -21.91 18.37 6.81
CA TYR A 478 -20.68 17.62 6.57
C TYR A 478 -19.45 18.51 6.75
N ARG A 479 -19.48 19.73 6.20
CA ARG A 479 -18.40 20.72 6.36
C ARG A 479 -18.11 21.07 7.83
N LYS A 480 -19.17 21.29 8.62
CA LYS A 480 -19.06 21.62 10.06
C LYS A 480 -18.56 20.49 10.94
N THR A 481 -18.64 19.23 10.50
CA THR A 481 -18.28 18.07 11.33
C THR A 481 -16.94 17.45 10.92
N HIS A 482 -16.59 17.50 9.64
CA HIS A 482 -15.41 16.80 9.10
C HIS A 482 -14.26 17.74 8.68
N PHE A 483 -14.52 19.03 8.45
CA PHE A 483 -13.49 20.02 8.10
C PHE A 483 -13.23 21.07 9.20
N SER A 484 -14.08 21.14 10.23
CA SER A 484 -14.08 22.25 11.19
C SER A 484 -12.97 22.24 12.23
N LEU A 485 -12.14 21.20 12.30
CA LEU A 485 -11.00 21.16 13.23
C LEU A 485 -9.76 21.90 12.69
N LEU A 486 -9.77 22.34 11.43
CA LEU A 486 -8.69 23.12 10.81
C LEU A 486 -9.16 24.46 10.21
N ALA A 487 -10.45 24.79 10.31
CA ALA A 487 -11.05 25.96 9.66
C ALA A 487 -11.38 27.13 10.62
N LYS A 488 -10.74 27.19 11.79
CA LYS A 488 -10.80 28.35 12.69
C LYS A 488 -9.40 28.81 13.07
#